data_AF-A0A536KSP5-F1
#
_entry.id   AF-A0A536KSP5-F1
#
_cell.length_a   1.000
_cell.length_b   1.000
_cell.length_c   1.000
_cell.angle_alpha   90.00
_cell.angle_beta   90.00
_cell.angle_gamma   90.00
#
_symmetry.space_group_name_H-M   'P 1'
#
loop_
_entity.id
_entity.type
_entity.pdbx_description
1 polymer ?
#
loop_
_entity_poly.entity_id
_entity_poly.type
_entity_poly.pdbx_seq_one_letter_code
_entity_poly.pdbx_strand_id
1 'polypeptide(L)' 'MLICIELMLNAVNLTLVAFSRQLNNREGQLFALMTMTVAAAEAVVGLAILVDIFRVRDLEDVDDLSELKG' A
#
# COMPACT_ATOMS: atom_id res chain seq x y z
N MET A 1 -4.56 -8.74 -2.62
CA MET A 1 -4.61 -7.69 -1.58
C MET A 1 -3.70 -6.50 -1.86
N LEU A 2 -2.38 -6.68 -2.04
CA LEU A 2 -1.42 -5.56 -2.19
C LEU A 2 -1.83 -4.54 -3.27
N ILE A 3 -2.25 -5.01 -4.45
CA ILE A 3 -2.73 -4.13 -5.53
C ILE A 3 -3.95 -3.28 -5.12
N CYS A 4 -4.83 -3.79 -4.26
CA CYS A 4 -5.97 -3.01 -3.76
C CYS A 4 -5.51 -1.88 -2.84
N ILE A 5 -4.47 -2.13 -2.03
CA ILE A 5 -3.86 -1.11 -1.15
C ILE A 5 -3.23 0.00 -1.99
N GLU A 6 -2.49 -0.35 -3.04
CA GLU A 6 -1.91 0.62 -3.98
C GLU A 6 -2.98 1.50 -4.65
N LEU A 7 -4.09 0.90 -5.09
CA LEU A 7 -5.22 1.64 -5.66
C LEU A 7 -5.85 2.61 -4.63
N MET A 8 -5.99 2.19 -3.38
CA MET A 8 -6.49 3.06 -2.31
C MET A 8 -5.52 4.22 -2.01
N LEU A 9 -4.21 3.96 -1.95
CA LEU A 9 -3.20 5.01 -1.75
C LEU A 9 -3.16 5.99 -2.92
N ASN A 10 -3.38 5.52 -4.15
CA ASN A 10 -3.50 6.39 -5.32
C ASN A 10 -4.75 7.28 -5.24
N ALA A 11 -5.90 6.73 -4.80
CA ALA A 11 -7.11 7.52 -4.58
C ALA A 11 -6.90 8.62 -3.52
N VAL A 12 -6.15 8.33 -2.46
CA VAL A 12 -5.75 9.33 -1.45
C VAL A 12 -4.87 10.41 -2.09
N ASN A 13 -3.87 10.04 -2.90
CA ASN A 13 -3.01 11.00 -3.59
C ASN A 13 -3.81 11.91 -4.53
N LEU A 14 -4.74 11.37 -5.30
CA LEU A 14 -5.62 12.15 -6.17
C LEU A 14 -6.43 13.16 -5.35
N THR A 15 -6.96 12.73 -4.20
CA THR A 15 -7.75 13.58 -3.30
C THR A 15 -6.89 14.72 -2.73
N LEU A 16 -5.67 14.43 -2.27
CA LEU A 16 -4.73 15.43 -1.77
C LEU A 16 -4.37 16.48 -2.83
N VAL A 17 -4.10 16.06 -4.06
CA VAL A 17 -3.78 16.96 -5.18
C VAL A 17 -5.01 17.78 -5.59
N ALA A 18 -6.20 17.18 -5.60
CA ALA A 18 -7.45 17.86 -5.92
C ALA A 18 -7.75 18.99 -4.92
N PHE A 19 -7.66 18.71 -3.61
CA PHE A 19 -7.87 19.72 -2.57
C PHE A 19 -6.76 20.76 -2.52
N SER A 20 -5.51 20.36 -2.77
CA SER A 20 -4.39 21.30 -2.95
C SER A 20 -4.72 22.36 -4.00
N ARG A 21 -5.26 21.93 -5.15
CA ARG A 21 -5.70 22.83 -6.22
C ARG A 21 -6.90 23.69 -5.79
N GLN A 22 -7.89 23.09 -5.14
CA GLN A 22 -9.13 23.79 -4.73
C GLN A 22 -8.86 24.89 -3.69
N LEU A 23 -7.91 24.67 -2.78
CA LEU A 23 -7.58 25.58 -1.67
C LEU A 23 -6.38 26.50 -1.98
N ASN A 24 -5.82 26.45 -3.20
CA ASN A 24 -4.58 27.15 -3.57
C ASN A 24 -3.42 26.92 -2.58
N ASN A 25 -3.33 25.70 -2.03
CA ASN A 25 -2.31 25.32 -1.06
C ASN A 25 -1.40 24.22 -1.64
N ARG A 26 -0.08 24.37 -1.55
CA ARG A 26 0.90 23.38 -2.04
C ARG A 26 1.11 22.19 -1.10
N GLU A 27 0.66 22.26 0.16
CA GLU A 27 0.84 21.18 1.14
C GLU A 27 0.29 19.83 0.64
N GLY A 28 -0.85 19.80 -0.06
CA GLY A 28 -1.40 18.53 -0.56
C GLY A 28 -0.51 17.84 -1.61
N GLN A 29 0.27 18.59 -2.38
CA GLN A 29 1.27 18.00 -3.29
C GLN A 29 2.46 17.42 -2.51
N LEU A 30 2.91 18.09 -1.45
CA LEU A 30 3.97 17.59 -0.57
C LEU A 30 3.54 16.29 0.12
N PHE A 31 2.32 16.25 0.66
CA PHE A 31 1.76 15.04 1.25
C PHE A 31 1.61 13.90 0.24
N ALA A 32 1.18 14.18 -0.99
CA ALA A 32 1.10 13.14 -2.03
C ALA A 32 2.49 12.52 -2.33
N LEU A 33 3.55 13.33 -2.33
CA LEU A 33 4.92 12.84 -2.49
C LEU A 33 5.37 11.94 -1.32
N MET A 34 5.05 12.34 -0.09
CA MET A 34 5.33 11.53 1.10
C MET A 34 4.57 10.19 1.06
N THR A 35 3.29 10.22 0.70
CA THR A 35 2.48 9.01 0.54
C THR A 35 3.04 8.08 -0.54
N MET A 36 3.52 8.61 -1.67
CA MET A 36 4.19 7.79 -2.70
C MET A 36 5.47 7.11 -2.17
N THR A 37 6.20 7.78 -1.28
CA THR A 37 7.39 7.20 -0.63
C THR A 37 7.00 6.06 0.32
N VAL A 38 5.92 6.22 1.09
CA VAL A 38 5.38 5.17 1.97
C VAL A 38 4.86 3.99 1.14
N ALA A 39 4.12 4.24 0.06
CA ALA A 39 3.63 3.21 -0.85
C ALA A 39 4.79 2.38 -1.43
N ALA A 40 5.85 3.03 -1.90
CA ALA A 40 7.04 2.34 -2.39
C ALA A 40 7.69 1.45 -1.30
N ALA A 41 7.79 1.93 -0.06
CA ALA A 41 8.33 1.15 1.05
C ALA A 41 7.41 -0.04 1.42
N GLU A 42 6.10 0.18 1.47
CA GLU A 42 5.11 -0.86 1.78
C GLU A 42 5.09 -1.95 0.71
N ALA A 43 5.10 -1.59 -0.58
CA ALA A 43 5.15 -2.55 -1.68
C ALA A 43 6.38 -3.48 -1.59
N VAL A 44 7.55 -2.92 -1.26
CA VAL A 44 8.79 -3.71 -1.10
C VAL A 44 8.69 -4.66 0.07
N VAL A 45 8.23 -4.19 1.24
CA VAL A 45 8.12 -5.04 2.45
C VAL A 45 7.02 -6.09 2.28
N GLY A 46 5.85 -5.70 1.78
CA GLY A 46 4.70 -6.57 1.57
C GLY A 46 5.01 -7.68 0.56
N LEU A 47 5.67 -7.35 -0.55
CA LEU A 47 6.08 -8.35 -1.54
C LEU A 47 7.20 -9.26 -1.02
N ALA A 48 8.16 -8.72 -0.26
CA ALA A 48 9.21 -9.54 0.34
C ALA A 48 8.64 -10.59 1.30
N ILE A 49 7.68 -10.21 2.15
CA ILE A 49 6.98 -11.12 3.05
C ILE A 49 6.18 -12.15 2.25
N LEU A 50 5.43 -11.71 1.23
CA LEU A 50 4.64 -12.60 0.39
C LEU A 50 5.53 -13.68 -0.25
N VAL A 51 6.61 -13.28 -0.91
CA VAL A 51 7.54 -14.20 -1.58
C VAL A 51 8.18 -15.17 -0.59
N ASP A 52 8.58 -14.72 0.60
CA ASP A 52 9.18 -15.59 1.60
C ASP A 52 8.19 -16.65 2.11
N ILE A 53 6.93 -16.25 2.35
CA ILE A 53 5.86 -17.17 2.75
C ILE A 53 5.63 -18.25 1.68
N PHE A 54 5.45 -17.87 0.42
CA PHE A 54 5.22 -18.82 -0.67
C PHE A 54 6.45 -19.67 -1.02
N ARG A 55 7.65 -19.24 -0.62
CA ARG A 55 8.87 -20.02 -0.81
C ARG A 55 9.05 -21.08 0.27
N VAL A 56 8.72 -20.76 1.51
CA VAL A 56 8.87 -21.67 2.66
C VAL A 56 7.67 -22.60 2.79
N ARG A 57 6.49 -22.13 2.39
CA ARG A 57 5.22 -22.84 2.52
C ARG A 57 4.63 -23.06 1.13
N ASP A 58 4.30 -24.30 0.83
CA ASP A 58 3.61 -24.69 -0.41
C ASP A 58 2.11 -24.39 -0.26
N LEU A 59 1.78 -23.09 -0.26
CA LEU A 59 0.40 -22.59 -0.11
C LEU A 59 -0.17 -22.21 -1.47
N GLU A 60 -1.44 -22.57 -1.71
CA GLU A 60 -2.19 -22.14 -2.89
C GLU A 60 -2.92 -20.82 -2.63
N ASP A 61 -3.36 -20.57 -1.39
CA ASP A 61 -4.06 -19.35 -0.98
C ASP A 61 -3.43 -18.70 0.27
N VAL A 62 -3.56 -17.38 0.37
CA VAL A 62 -3.20 -16.59 1.56
C VAL A 62 -4.12 -16.93 2.74
N ASP A 63 -5.36 -17.33 2.49
CA ASP A 63 -6.32 -17.72 3.53
C ASP A 63 -5.90 -18.98 4.30
N ASP A 64 -4.97 -19.78 3.74
CA ASP A 64 -4.42 -20.96 4.40
C ASP A 64 -3.50 -20.61 5.59
N LEU A 65 -3.09 -19.33 5.74
CA LEU A 65 -2.27 -18.82 6.85
C LEU A 65 -3.07 -18.68 8.16
N SER A 66 -3.58 -19.78 8.71
CA SER A 66 -4.50 -19.78 9.86
C SER A 66 -3.98 -20.49 11.13
N GLU A 67 -2.66 -20.54 11.33
CA GLU A 67 -2.03 -21.29 12.44
C GLU A 67 -2.30 -20.72 13.83
N LEU A 68 -2.49 -19.40 13.95
CA LEU A 68 -2.82 -18.77 15.23
C LEU A 68 -4.32 -18.87 15.49
N LYS A 69 -4.71 -19.79 16.38
CA LYS A 69 -6.08 -19.93 16.90
C LYS A 69 -6.08 -19.76 18.41
N GLY A 70 -6.91 -18.84 18.91
CA GLY A 70 -7.13 -18.61 20.33
C GLY A 70 -8.14 -19.58 20.92
#